data_AF-A0A6J4YHZ6-F1
#
_entry.id   AF-A0A6J4YHZ6-F1
#
_cell.length_a   1.000
_cell.length_b   1.000
_cell.length_c   1.000
_cell.angle_alpha   90.00
_cell.angle_beta   90.00
_cell.angle_gamma   90.00
#
_symmetry.space_group_name_H-M   'P 1'
#
loop_
_entity.id
_entity.type
_entity.pdbx_description
1 polymer ?
#
loop_
_entity_poly.entity_id
_entity_poly.type
_entity_poly.pdbx_seq_one_letter_code
_entity_poly.pdbx_strand_id
1 'polypeptide(L)'
;MNIAELKEKKISELTQMAKRLKIDGAAGMRKQELMFALLQTQIEKNGLIFGEGTLEILPDGFGFLRSPDSNYLPGPDDIYVSPSQIRRFNLRTGDTISGQIRQPKESERYFALLKVEAVNYEDPEVARDKILFDNLTPLYPDSKINLETDTDNFSTRIMDLMIPIGFGQRGLIVSPPRSGKTMLLQAIANSIIASHKDVVPFVLLIDERPEEVTDMERTVEAEVISSTFDEPAERHVQVAEMVIEKAKRLVEHKKDVVILLDSITRLARAYNSVVPPSGKILSGGVDSNALQRPKRFFGAARNIEEGGSLTIIATALVDTGSRMDEVIFEEFKGTGNAEIQLDRRLADKRIYPAFDIKRSGTRKEELLLEDEILNRVWILRKLLTTLNSVDSMEFLLDKMGGTKNNKGFLKSMNA
;
A
#
# COMPACT_ATOMS: atom_id res chain seq x y z
N MET A 1 -23.94 -9.54 -13.38
CA MET A 1 -23.22 -10.47 -12.49
C MET A 1 -21.77 -10.37 -12.89
N ASN A 2 -20.96 -9.76 -12.03
CA ASN A 2 -19.55 -9.52 -12.27
C ASN A 2 -18.74 -10.76 -11.82
N ILE A 3 -17.61 -11.03 -12.45
CA ILE A 3 -16.66 -12.07 -12.03
C ILE A 3 -16.20 -11.81 -10.59
N ALA A 4 -15.93 -10.54 -10.23
CA ALA A 4 -15.53 -10.16 -8.88
C ALA A 4 -16.58 -10.55 -7.82
N GLU A 5 -17.86 -10.24 -8.08
CA GLU A 5 -18.98 -10.60 -7.17
C GLU A 5 -19.13 -12.11 -6.96
N LEU A 6 -18.76 -12.94 -7.94
CA LEU A 6 -18.81 -14.40 -7.80
C LEU A 6 -17.63 -14.96 -7.02
N LYS A 7 -16.46 -14.32 -7.13
CA LYS A 7 -15.27 -14.70 -6.35
C LYS A 7 -15.48 -14.50 -4.86
N GLU A 8 -16.15 -13.42 -4.46
CA GLU A 8 -16.43 -13.12 -3.05
C GLU A 8 -17.40 -14.11 -2.38
N LYS A 9 -18.22 -14.80 -3.17
CA LYS A 9 -19.21 -15.75 -2.62
C LYS A 9 -18.57 -17.03 -2.09
N LYS A 10 -19.14 -17.54 -1.00
CA LYS A 10 -18.77 -18.85 -0.45
C LYS A 10 -19.17 -19.96 -1.41
N ILE A 11 -18.42 -21.07 -1.41
CA ILE A 11 -18.71 -22.22 -2.28
C ILE A 11 -20.13 -22.75 -2.08
N SER A 12 -20.66 -22.70 -0.85
CA SER A 12 -22.05 -23.06 -0.54
C SER A 12 -23.08 -22.19 -1.26
N GLU A 13 -22.83 -20.88 -1.36
CA GLU A 13 -23.70 -19.93 -2.06
C GLU A 13 -23.64 -20.14 -3.57
N LEU A 14 -22.43 -20.35 -4.12
CA LEU A 14 -22.24 -20.67 -5.53
C LEU A 14 -22.96 -21.97 -5.91
N THR A 15 -22.89 -23.00 -5.07
CA THR A 15 -23.59 -24.28 -5.31
C THR A 15 -25.11 -24.10 -5.25
N GLN A 16 -25.63 -23.25 -4.37
CA GLN A 16 -27.06 -22.91 -4.35
C GLN A 16 -27.49 -22.11 -5.59
N MET A 17 -26.66 -21.18 -6.06
CA MET A 17 -26.89 -20.47 -7.32
C MET A 17 -26.91 -21.45 -8.51
N ALA A 18 -25.99 -22.41 -8.54
CA ALA A 18 -25.87 -23.38 -9.62
C ALA A 18 -27.08 -24.33 -9.65
N LYS A 19 -27.59 -24.73 -8.47
CA LYS A 19 -28.85 -25.47 -8.36
C LYS A 19 -30.06 -24.66 -8.87
N ARG A 20 -30.15 -23.37 -8.54
CA ARG A 20 -31.21 -22.49 -9.05
C ARG A 20 -31.17 -22.34 -10.56
N LEU A 21 -29.96 -22.33 -11.14
CA LEU A 21 -29.73 -22.23 -12.57
C LEU A 21 -29.75 -23.59 -13.31
N LYS A 22 -29.98 -24.70 -12.60
CA LYS A 22 -30.04 -26.07 -13.14
C LYS A 22 -28.73 -26.51 -13.84
N ILE A 23 -27.59 -26.20 -13.24
CA ILE A 23 -26.28 -26.64 -13.73
C ILE A 23 -26.00 -28.08 -13.26
N ASP A 24 -25.83 -29.00 -14.21
CA ASP A 24 -25.55 -30.40 -13.92
C ASP A 24 -24.13 -30.59 -13.33
N GLY A 25 -23.99 -31.50 -12.35
CA GLY A 25 -22.69 -31.81 -11.75
C GLY A 25 -22.13 -30.76 -10.77
N ALA A 26 -22.88 -29.68 -10.48
CA ALA A 26 -22.44 -28.55 -9.65
C ALA A 26 -21.89 -28.93 -8.25
N ALA A 27 -22.30 -30.07 -7.67
CA ALA A 27 -21.83 -30.53 -6.37
C ALA A 27 -20.39 -31.09 -6.38
N GLY A 28 -19.88 -31.50 -7.53
CA GLY A 28 -18.52 -32.04 -7.70
C GLY A 28 -17.51 -31.06 -8.28
N MET A 29 -17.97 -29.88 -8.71
CA MET A 29 -17.13 -28.86 -9.34
C MET A 29 -16.28 -28.11 -8.30
N ARG A 30 -15.04 -27.78 -8.67
CA ARG A 30 -14.22 -26.84 -7.88
C ARG A 30 -14.83 -25.44 -7.96
N LYS A 31 -14.55 -24.57 -6.98
CA LYS A 31 -15.10 -23.19 -6.93
C LYS A 31 -14.94 -22.45 -8.27
N GLN A 32 -13.78 -22.58 -8.93
CA GLN A 32 -13.51 -21.99 -10.24
C GLN A 32 -14.41 -22.55 -11.36
N GLU A 33 -14.52 -23.87 -11.48
CA GLU A 33 -15.38 -24.55 -12.46
C GLU A 33 -16.86 -24.18 -12.25
N LEU A 34 -17.27 -24.07 -10.99
CA LEU A 34 -18.62 -23.69 -10.61
C LEU A 34 -18.92 -22.22 -10.96
N MET A 35 -17.99 -21.30 -10.71
CA MET A 35 -18.11 -19.90 -11.18
C MET A 35 -18.17 -19.83 -12.70
N PHE A 36 -17.35 -20.62 -13.39
CA PHE A 36 -17.34 -20.69 -14.86
C PHE A 36 -18.69 -21.17 -15.41
N ALA A 37 -19.24 -22.25 -14.86
CA ALA A 37 -20.53 -22.79 -15.28
C ALA A 37 -21.70 -21.82 -14.96
N LEU A 38 -21.65 -21.12 -13.82
CA LEU A 38 -22.61 -20.08 -13.44
C LEU A 38 -22.59 -18.91 -14.42
N LEU A 39 -21.41 -18.44 -14.78
CA LEU A 39 -21.24 -17.42 -15.81
C LEU A 39 -21.80 -17.90 -17.15
N GLN A 40 -21.42 -19.10 -17.59
CA GLN A 40 -21.90 -19.71 -18.85
C GLN A 40 -23.42 -19.75 -18.95
N THR A 41 -24.10 -20.24 -17.92
CA THR A 41 -25.57 -20.35 -17.89
C THR A 41 -26.27 -19.00 -17.89
N GLN A 42 -25.62 -17.96 -17.37
CA GLN A 42 -26.15 -16.61 -17.35
C GLN A 42 -25.84 -15.83 -18.64
N ILE A 43 -24.74 -16.15 -19.31
CA ILE A 43 -24.36 -15.64 -20.64
C ILE A 43 -25.38 -16.09 -21.68
N GLU A 44 -25.75 -17.37 -21.64
CA GLU A 44 -26.79 -17.93 -22.51
C GLU A 44 -28.15 -17.22 -22.34
N LYS A 45 -28.38 -16.54 -21.20
CA LYS A 45 -29.61 -15.79 -20.92
C LYS A 45 -29.51 -14.27 -21.19
N ASN A 46 -28.37 -13.63 -20.91
CA ASN A 46 -28.25 -12.17 -20.85
C ASN A 46 -27.19 -11.54 -21.79
N GLY A 47 -26.43 -12.35 -22.54
CA GLY A 47 -25.66 -11.91 -23.72
C GLY A 47 -24.30 -11.22 -23.51
N LEU A 48 -23.99 -10.62 -22.35
CA LEU A 48 -22.71 -9.92 -22.12
C LEU A 48 -22.11 -10.20 -20.74
N ILE A 49 -20.79 -10.44 -20.69
CA ILE A 49 -19.99 -10.56 -19.45
C ILE A 49 -19.17 -9.29 -19.29
N PHE A 50 -19.03 -8.80 -18.07
CA PHE A 50 -18.11 -7.73 -17.71
C PHE A 50 -16.99 -8.29 -16.83
N GLY A 51 -15.78 -7.79 -17.08
CA GLY A 51 -14.60 -8.09 -16.29
C GLY A 51 -13.88 -6.80 -15.92
N GLU A 52 -13.15 -6.86 -14.81
CA GLU A 52 -12.29 -5.80 -14.35
C GLU A 52 -10.98 -6.39 -13.84
N GLY A 53 -9.88 -5.66 -14.02
CA GLY A 53 -8.60 -5.99 -13.40
C GLY A 53 -7.53 -4.96 -13.73
N THR A 54 -6.36 -5.11 -13.10
CA THR A 54 -5.22 -4.23 -13.31
C THR A 54 -4.34 -4.77 -14.42
N LEU A 55 -4.09 -3.97 -15.45
CA LEU A 55 -3.32 -4.37 -16.63
C LEU A 55 -1.85 -4.62 -16.27
N GLU A 56 -1.32 -5.77 -16.66
CA GLU A 56 0.11 -6.06 -16.76
C GLU A 56 0.45 -6.26 -18.24
N ILE A 57 1.30 -5.40 -18.81
CA ILE A 57 1.81 -5.54 -20.17
C ILE A 57 3.09 -6.36 -20.13
N LEU A 58 3.13 -7.44 -20.91
CA LEU A 58 4.29 -8.33 -21.03
C LEU A 58 5.25 -7.83 -22.13
N PRO A 59 6.51 -8.30 -22.15
CA PRO A 59 7.53 -7.85 -23.13
C PRO A 59 7.11 -7.99 -24.60
N ASP A 60 6.27 -8.97 -24.92
CA ASP A 60 5.74 -9.23 -26.27
C ASP A 60 4.64 -8.23 -26.69
N GLY A 61 4.27 -7.29 -25.81
CA GLY A 61 3.37 -6.17 -26.09
C GLY A 61 1.87 -6.46 -25.94
N PHE A 62 1.49 -7.69 -25.63
CA PHE A 62 0.14 -8.02 -25.13
C PHE A 62 0.11 -7.94 -23.60
N GLY A 63 -1.07 -7.96 -23.00
CA GLY A 63 -1.20 -7.88 -21.55
C GLY A 63 -2.32 -8.74 -20.98
N PHE A 64 -2.37 -8.80 -19.66
CA PHE A 64 -3.41 -9.47 -18.88
C PHE A 64 -3.96 -8.54 -17.81
N LEU A 65 -5.28 -8.56 -17.60
CA LEU A 65 -5.88 -7.93 -16.43
C LEU A 65 -5.75 -8.90 -15.25
N ARG A 66 -4.94 -8.52 -14.26
CA ARG A 66 -4.70 -9.28 -13.04
C ARG A 66 -5.71 -8.89 -11.96
N SER A 67 -6.12 -9.87 -11.17
CA SER A 67 -7.10 -9.69 -10.08
C SER A 67 -6.42 -9.23 -8.77
N PRO A 68 -6.97 -8.22 -8.07
CA PRO A 68 -6.53 -7.87 -6.70
C PRO A 68 -6.67 -9.06 -5.73
N ASP A 69 -7.76 -9.81 -5.81
CA ASP A 69 -8.01 -11.04 -4.99
C ASP A 69 -6.93 -12.11 -5.11
N SER A 70 -6.14 -12.07 -6.18
CA SER A 70 -5.04 -12.99 -6.43
C SER A 70 -3.69 -12.31 -6.26
N ASN A 71 -3.63 -11.20 -5.52
CA ASN A 71 -2.44 -10.40 -5.27
C ASN A 71 -1.70 -9.99 -6.57
N TYR A 72 -2.46 -9.73 -7.64
CA TYR A 72 -1.93 -9.42 -8.98
C TYR A 72 -1.10 -10.52 -9.64
N LEU A 73 -1.26 -11.76 -9.19
CA LEU A 73 -0.52 -12.89 -9.73
C LEU A 73 -1.18 -13.44 -10.98
N PRO A 74 -0.39 -14.09 -11.86
CA PRO A 74 -0.94 -14.81 -13.00
C PRO A 74 -1.95 -15.88 -12.57
N GLY A 75 -3.18 -15.73 -13.03
CA GLY A 75 -4.31 -16.62 -12.79
C GLY A 75 -4.87 -17.21 -14.08
N PRO A 76 -5.55 -18.37 -14.02
CA PRO A 76 -6.23 -18.95 -15.18
C PRO A 76 -7.44 -18.11 -15.65
N ASP A 77 -7.95 -17.26 -14.77
CA ASP A 77 -9.11 -16.38 -14.97
C ASP A 77 -8.72 -14.96 -15.41
N ASP A 78 -7.44 -14.72 -15.69
CA ASP A 78 -6.96 -13.45 -16.21
C ASP A 78 -7.56 -13.14 -17.59
N ILE A 79 -7.75 -11.84 -17.83
CA ILE A 79 -8.37 -11.36 -19.06
C ILE A 79 -7.26 -10.88 -20.00
N TYR A 80 -7.12 -11.54 -21.14
CA TYR A 80 -6.22 -11.17 -22.22
C TYR A 80 -6.60 -9.81 -22.81
N VAL A 81 -5.60 -8.95 -22.98
CA VAL A 81 -5.69 -7.64 -23.64
C VAL A 81 -4.74 -7.62 -24.83
N SER A 82 -5.29 -7.34 -26.01
CA SER A 82 -4.52 -7.35 -27.25
C SER A 82 -3.61 -6.12 -27.39
N PRO A 83 -2.48 -6.23 -28.11
CA PRO A 83 -1.61 -5.09 -28.39
C PRO A 83 -2.33 -3.93 -29.10
N SER A 84 -3.34 -4.24 -29.91
CA SER A 84 -4.14 -3.22 -30.61
C SER A 84 -5.00 -2.40 -29.65
N GLN A 85 -5.60 -3.04 -28.64
CA GLN A 85 -6.34 -2.34 -27.57
C GLN A 85 -5.41 -1.48 -26.73
N ILE A 86 -4.25 -2.02 -26.33
CA ILE A 86 -3.21 -1.29 -25.59
C ILE A 86 -2.81 -0.02 -26.34
N ARG A 87 -2.47 -0.13 -27.63
CA ARG A 87 -2.10 1.01 -28.45
C ARG A 87 -3.24 2.00 -28.67
N ARG A 88 -4.45 1.52 -28.92
CA ARG A 88 -5.62 2.37 -29.22
C ARG A 88 -5.95 3.30 -28.06
N PHE A 89 -5.95 2.79 -26.84
CA PHE A 89 -6.30 3.55 -25.63
C PHE A 89 -5.07 4.05 -24.85
N ASN A 90 -3.86 3.91 -25.41
CA ASN A 90 -2.60 4.31 -24.77
C ASN A 90 -2.41 3.72 -23.36
N LEU A 91 -2.82 2.46 -23.19
CA LEU A 91 -2.83 1.77 -21.90
C LEU A 91 -1.41 1.45 -21.43
N ARG A 92 -1.21 1.44 -20.12
CA ARG A 92 0.05 1.12 -19.45
C ARG A 92 -0.17 0.10 -18.34
N THR A 93 0.91 -0.60 -17.96
CA THR A 93 0.90 -1.43 -16.77
C THR A 93 0.42 -0.61 -15.56
N GLY A 94 -0.45 -1.20 -14.75
CA GLY A 94 -1.10 -0.55 -13.61
C GLY A 94 -2.48 0.05 -13.92
N ASP A 95 -2.87 0.22 -15.19
CA ASP A 95 -4.20 0.78 -15.49
C ASP A 95 -5.28 -0.23 -15.08
N THR A 96 -6.25 0.21 -14.28
CA THR A 96 -7.43 -0.59 -13.96
C THR A 96 -8.40 -0.48 -15.12
N ILE A 97 -8.72 -1.61 -15.75
CA ILE A 97 -9.55 -1.65 -16.95
C ILE A 97 -10.81 -2.42 -16.62
N SER A 98 -11.97 -1.82 -16.89
CA SER A 98 -13.25 -2.51 -16.85
C SER A 98 -13.91 -2.48 -18.22
N GLY A 99 -14.57 -3.57 -18.56
CA GLY A 99 -15.14 -3.70 -19.89
C GLY A 99 -15.82 -5.03 -20.17
N GLN A 100 -16.37 -5.12 -21.38
CA GLN A 100 -17.01 -6.33 -21.85
C GLN A 100 -15.94 -7.37 -22.19
N ILE A 101 -16.13 -8.59 -21.72
CA ILE A 101 -15.22 -9.72 -21.98
C ILE A 101 -15.98 -10.85 -22.67
N ARG A 102 -15.22 -11.71 -23.36
CA ARG A 102 -15.73 -12.97 -23.92
C ARG A 102 -14.95 -14.15 -23.38
N GLN A 103 -15.60 -15.30 -23.41
CA GLN A 103 -14.95 -16.57 -23.14
C GLN A 103 -13.88 -16.91 -24.21
N PRO A 104 -12.87 -17.70 -23.83
CA PRO A 104 -11.92 -18.27 -24.79
C PRO A 104 -12.66 -19.12 -25.83
N LYS A 105 -12.23 -19.02 -27.09
CA LYS A 105 -12.60 -20.00 -28.14
C LYS A 105 -11.87 -21.33 -27.89
N GLU A 106 -12.22 -22.39 -28.62
CA GLU A 106 -11.62 -23.73 -28.46
C GLU A 106 -10.08 -23.76 -28.50
N SER A 107 -9.43 -22.81 -29.21
CA SER A 107 -7.97 -22.68 -29.30
C SER A 107 -7.34 -21.72 -28.28
N GLU A 108 -8.14 -21.05 -27.46
CA GLU A 108 -7.71 -20.03 -26.50
C GLU A 108 -7.82 -20.57 -25.06
N ARG A 109 -7.00 -20.04 -24.15
CA ARG A 109 -6.99 -20.45 -22.73
C ARG A 109 -7.61 -19.44 -21.77
N TYR A 110 -7.66 -18.17 -22.17
CA TYR A 110 -8.01 -17.04 -21.30
C TYR A 110 -9.25 -16.32 -21.80
N PHE A 111 -9.95 -15.64 -20.89
CA PHE A 111 -10.95 -14.65 -21.29
C PHE A 111 -10.28 -13.56 -22.12
N ALA A 112 -11.00 -12.93 -23.04
CA ALA A 112 -10.47 -11.85 -23.85
C ALA A 112 -11.33 -10.60 -23.72
N LEU A 113 -10.70 -9.45 -23.57
CA LEU A 113 -11.38 -8.17 -23.56
C LEU A 113 -11.98 -7.88 -24.95
N LEU A 114 -13.29 -7.65 -25.02
CA LEU A 114 -13.98 -7.25 -26.25
C LEU A 114 -13.98 -5.74 -26.42
N LYS A 115 -14.41 -5.02 -25.38
CA LYS A 115 -14.59 -3.58 -25.40
C LYS A 115 -14.18 -3.00 -24.04
N VAL A 116 -13.31 -1.99 -24.07
CA VAL A 116 -13.00 -1.17 -22.89
C VAL A 116 -14.17 -0.23 -22.65
N GLU A 117 -14.73 -0.25 -21.44
CA GLU A 117 -15.80 0.68 -21.02
C GLU A 117 -15.26 1.79 -20.12
N ALA A 118 -14.28 1.48 -19.25
CA ALA A 118 -13.60 2.47 -18.44
C ALA A 118 -12.11 2.13 -18.21
N VAL A 119 -11.32 3.18 -17.98
CA VAL A 119 -9.91 3.10 -17.59
C VAL A 119 -9.73 3.94 -16.33
N ASN A 120 -9.25 3.33 -15.24
CA ASN A 120 -9.14 3.92 -13.91
C ASN A 120 -10.44 4.61 -13.45
N TYR A 121 -11.58 3.95 -13.69
CA TYR A 121 -12.93 4.40 -13.34
C TYR A 121 -13.42 5.66 -14.09
N GLU A 122 -12.72 6.04 -15.16
CA GLU A 122 -13.09 7.17 -16.03
C GLU A 122 -13.32 6.70 -17.48
N ASP A 123 -13.93 7.59 -18.28
CA ASP A 123 -14.11 7.34 -19.71
C ASP A 123 -12.74 7.15 -20.40
N PRO A 124 -12.57 6.11 -21.23
CA PRO A 124 -11.28 5.81 -21.86
C PRO A 124 -10.72 6.93 -22.73
N GLU A 125 -11.57 7.81 -23.28
CA GLU A 125 -11.13 8.96 -24.07
C GLU A 125 -10.52 10.04 -23.17
N VAL A 126 -11.06 10.26 -21.96
CA VAL A 126 -10.51 11.20 -20.97
C VAL A 126 -9.16 10.69 -20.44
N ALA A 127 -9.07 9.38 -20.18
CA ALA A 127 -7.85 8.75 -19.69
C ALA A 127 -6.65 8.86 -20.67
N ARG A 128 -6.91 9.17 -21.94
CA ARG A 128 -5.88 9.29 -22.99
C ARG A 128 -5.06 10.57 -22.88
N ASP A 129 -5.66 11.66 -22.41
CA ASP A 129 -5.06 13.01 -22.38
C ASP A 129 -4.36 13.33 -21.04
N LYS A 130 -4.17 12.33 -20.18
CA LYS A 130 -3.51 12.50 -18.88
C LYS A 130 -2.02 12.82 -19.00
N ILE A 131 -1.51 13.59 -18.05
CA ILE A 131 -0.08 13.82 -17.88
C ILE A 131 0.52 12.58 -17.20
N LEU A 132 1.62 12.08 -17.73
CA LEU A 132 2.31 10.92 -17.17
C LEU A 132 2.92 11.24 -15.80
N PHE A 133 2.93 10.27 -14.89
CA PHE A 133 3.44 10.45 -13.53
C PHE A 133 4.85 11.04 -13.46
N ASP A 134 5.74 10.60 -14.35
CA ASP A 134 7.14 11.07 -14.40
C ASP A 134 7.28 12.53 -14.86
N ASN A 135 6.23 13.11 -15.49
CA ASN A 135 6.19 14.49 -15.94
C ASN A 135 5.47 15.43 -14.97
N LEU A 136 4.85 14.90 -13.91
CA LEU A 136 4.15 15.69 -12.90
C LEU A 136 5.16 16.40 -11.98
N THR A 137 4.81 17.60 -11.52
CA THR A 137 5.73 18.46 -10.77
C THR A 137 5.74 18.06 -9.28
N PRO A 138 6.87 17.55 -8.74
CA PRO A 138 6.95 17.10 -7.37
C PRO A 138 7.08 18.29 -6.38
N LEU A 139 6.24 18.30 -5.36
CA LEU A 139 6.30 19.26 -4.25
C LEU A 139 6.57 18.57 -2.91
N TYR A 140 6.91 19.37 -1.90
CA TYR A 140 6.79 18.93 -0.51
C TYR A 140 5.31 18.74 -0.15
N PRO A 141 4.98 17.83 0.77
CA PRO A 141 3.65 17.75 1.35
C PRO A 141 3.28 19.08 2.03
N ASP A 142 2.13 19.62 1.67
CA ASP A 142 1.55 20.87 2.19
C ASP A 142 0.12 20.69 2.73
N SER A 143 -0.44 19.50 2.55
CA SER A 143 -1.72 19.09 3.13
C SER A 143 -1.49 17.95 4.12
N LYS A 144 -1.87 18.17 5.39
CA LYS A 144 -1.68 17.21 6.48
C LYS A 144 -2.73 16.09 6.42
N ILE A 145 -2.28 14.86 6.61
CA ILE A 145 -3.13 13.71 6.88
C ILE A 145 -3.47 13.71 8.37
N ASN A 146 -4.72 14.01 8.71
CA ASN A 146 -5.22 13.91 10.09
C ASN A 146 -5.25 12.45 10.57
N LEU A 147 -4.40 12.13 11.55
CA LEU A 147 -4.31 10.78 12.14
C LEU A 147 -5.04 10.68 13.49
N GLU A 148 -5.32 11.80 14.16
CA GLU A 148 -6.09 11.79 15.39
C GLU A 148 -7.56 11.43 15.11
N THR A 149 -8.00 10.26 15.58
CA THR A 149 -9.40 9.79 15.48
C THR A 149 -10.00 9.51 16.86
N ASP A 150 -9.44 8.54 17.57
CA ASP A 150 -9.94 8.07 18.86
C ASP A 150 -9.16 8.67 20.02
N THR A 151 -9.87 9.01 21.10
CA THR A 151 -9.28 9.59 22.31
C THR A 151 -8.18 8.71 22.92
N ASP A 152 -8.38 7.39 22.90
CA ASP A 152 -7.50 6.40 23.53
C ASP A 152 -6.37 5.93 22.60
N ASN A 153 -6.38 6.33 21.33
CA ASN A 153 -5.33 5.97 20.37
C ASN A 153 -4.14 6.93 20.48
N PHE A 154 -3.33 6.76 21.53
CA PHE A 154 -2.15 7.60 21.76
C PHE A 154 -1.10 7.49 20.64
N SER A 155 -1.03 6.36 19.92
CA SER A 155 -0.13 6.20 18.77
C SER A 155 -0.37 7.27 17.72
N THR A 156 -1.62 7.43 17.29
CA THR A 156 -1.96 8.36 16.22
C THR A 156 -2.05 9.80 16.73
N ARG A 157 -2.51 10.02 17.96
CA ARG A 157 -2.49 11.33 18.59
C ARG A 157 -1.08 11.90 18.74
N ILE A 158 -0.11 11.11 19.23
CA ILE A 158 1.28 11.54 19.39
C ILE A 158 1.92 11.73 18.02
N MET A 159 1.68 10.82 17.08
CA MET A 159 2.20 10.93 15.71
C MET A 159 1.68 12.18 15.01
N ASP A 160 0.39 12.49 15.13
CA ASP A 160 -0.26 13.65 14.51
C ASP A 160 0.33 15.01 14.96
N LEU A 161 0.87 15.08 16.18
CA LEU A 161 1.54 16.26 16.72
C LEU A 161 3.05 16.27 16.48
N MET A 162 3.72 15.17 16.82
CA MET A 162 5.18 15.14 16.90
C MET A 162 5.81 14.75 15.56
N ILE A 163 5.11 14.01 14.71
CA ILE A 163 5.63 13.46 13.46
C ILE A 163 4.54 13.61 12.38
N PRO A 164 4.14 14.85 12.05
CA PRO A 164 3.03 15.08 11.13
C PRO A 164 3.32 14.43 9.78
N ILE A 165 2.33 13.78 9.20
CA ILE A 165 2.42 13.15 7.88
C ILE A 165 1.51 13.91 6.93
N GLY A 166 2.01 14.26 5.75
CA GLY A 166 1.21 14.90 4.70
C GLY A 166 0.95 13.98 3.49
N PHE A 167 0.05 14.44 2.63
CA PHE A 167 -0.18 13.84 1.32
C PHE A 167 1.09 13.98 0.46
N GLY A 168 1.62 12.84 0.00
CA GLY A 168 2.90 12.79 -0.71
C GLY A 168 4.12 12.48 0.16
N GLN A 169 3.94 12.15 1.44
CA GLN A 169 5.05 11.87 2.36
C GLN A 169 5.78 10.57 1.99
N ARG A 170 7.11 10.58 2.20
CA ARG A 170 7.99 9.40 2.22
C ARG A 170 8.39 9.10 3.65
N GLY A 171 7.56 8.33 4.34
CA GLY A 171 7.73 7.96 5.75
C GLY A 171 8.44 6.62 5.93
N LEU A 172 9.38 6.58 6.89
CA LEU A 172 9.98 5.33 7.37
C LEU A 172 9.63 5.09 8.83
N ILE A 173 9.01 3.94 9.12
CA ILE A 173 8.87 3.41 10.47
C ILE A 173 10.08 2.52 10.75
N VAL A 174 11.05 3.07 11.44
CA VAL A 174 12.31 2.40 11.78
C VAL A 174 12.09 1.57 13.03
N SER A 175 12.07 0.26 12.88
CA SER A 175 11.54 -0.65 13.88
C SER A 175 12.48 -1.82 14.13
N PRO A 176 12.99 -1.98 15.36
CA PRO A 176 13.52 -3.25 15.83
C PRO A 176 12.43 -4.34 15.81
N PRO A 177 12.79 -5.63 15.70
CA PRO A 177 11.84 -6.72 15.90
C PRO A 177 11.10 -6.60 17.25
N ARG A 178 9.81 -6.94 17.27
CA ARG A 178 8.92 -6.95 18.46
C ARG A 178 8.70 -5.58 19.13
N SER A 179 8.79 -4.48 18.38
CA SER A 179 8.55 -3.12 18.91
C SER A 179 7.15 -2.55 18.65
N GLY A 180 6.25 -3.33 18.03
CA GLY A 180 4.85 -2.92 17.76
C GLY A 180 4.58 -2.36 16.35
N LYS A 181 5.45 -2.65 15.36
CA LYS A 181 5.29 -2.16 13.96
C LYS A 181 3.91 -2.42 13.37
N THR A 182 3.37 -3.62 13.54
CA THR A 182 2.12 -4.05 12.91
C THR A 182 0.93 -3.28 13.47
N MET A 183 0.86 -3.15 14.80
CA MET A 183 -0.18 -2.37 15.48
C MET A 183 -0.14 -0.90 15.07
N LEU A 184 1.06 -0.33 14.93
CA LEU A 184 1.22 1.05 14.47
C LEU A 184 0.73 1.21 13.03
N LEU A 185 1.10 0.30 12.13
CA LEU A 185 0.70 0.36 10.73
C LEU A 185 -0.82 0.25 10.58
N GLN A 186 -1.47 -0.66 11.33
CA GLN A 186 -2.92 -0.78 11.42
C GLN A 186 -3.57 0.51 11.94
N ALA A 187 -3.03 1.10 13.00
CA ALA A 187 -3.54 2.35 13.57
C ALA A 187 -3.46 3.51 12.58
N ILE A 188 -2.36 3.62 11.82
CA ILE A 188 -2.21 4.60 10.74
C ILE A 188 -3.25 4.34 9.65
N ALA A 189 -3.37 3.09 9.16
CA ALA A 189 -4.31 2.74 8.10
C ALA A 189 -5.75 3.12 8.44
N ASN A 190 -6.22 2.67 9.61
CA ASN A 190 -7.57 2.90 10.07
C ASN A 190 -7.84 4.39 10.32
N SER A 191 -6.85 5.14 10.78
CA SER A 191 -7.00 6.59 10.97
C SER A 191 -7.10 7.32 9.64
N ILE A 192 -6.33 6.93 8.63
CA ILE A 192 -6.42 7.51 7.28
C ILE A 192 -7.81 7.25 6.68
N ILE A 193 -8.29 6.01 6.74
CA ILE A 193 -9.61 5.60 6.21
C ILE A 193 -10.77 6.30 6.94
N ALA A 194 -10.64 6.49 8.25
CA ALA A 194 -11.64 7.18 9.05
C ALA A 194 -11.68 8.68 8.71
N SER A 195 -10.52 9.32 8.61
CA SER A 195 -10.38 10.77 8.43
C SER A 195 -10.55 11.25 6.99
N HIS A 196 -10.22 10.43 5.99
CA HIS A 196 -10.18 10.85 4.58
C HIS A 196 -10.87 9.81 3.68
N LYS A 197 -12.08 10.14 3.20
CA LYS A 197 -12.92 9.20 2.44
C LYS A 197 -12.52 9.02 0.98
N ASP A 198 -11.81 9.99 0.41
CA ASP A 198 -11.42 9.98 -1.00
C ASP A 198 -10.01 9.41 -1.25
N VAL A 199 -9.31 9.02 -0.17
CA VAL A 199 -7.98 8.40 -0.25
C VAL A 199 -8.10 6.95 -0.69
N VAL A 200 -7.15 6.51 -1.50
CA VAL A 200 -7.02 5.10 -1.91
C VAL A 200 -5.90 4.43 -1.10
N PRO A 201 -6.22 3.68 -0.04
CA PRO A 201 -5.23 2.97 0.76
C PRO A 201 -4.89 1.61 0.16
N PHE A 202 -3.59 1.35 0.04
CA PHE A 202 -3.02 0.04 -0.25
C PHE A 202 -2.20 -0.42 0.94
N VAL A 203 -2.34 -1.68 1.32
CA VAL A 203 -1.43 -2.33 2.27
C VAL A 203 -0.64 -3.40 1.52
N LEU A 204 0.67 -3.21 1.42
CA LEU A 204 1.57 -4.11 0.71
C LEU A 204 2.43 -4.88 1.72
N LEU A 205 2.21 -6.19 1.82
CA LEU A 205 2.92 -7.08 2.74
C LEU A 205 3.88 -7.98 1.96
N ILE A 206 5.17 -7.84 2.21
CA ILE A 206 6.25 -8.54 1.49
C ILE A 206 7.02 -9.43 2.45
N ASP A 207 7.10 -10.72 2.12
CA ASP A 207 7.85 -11.72 2.87
C ASP A 207 7.44 -11.76 4.35
N GLU A 208 6.12 -11.60 4.57
CA GLU A 208 5.49 -11.66 5.89
C GLU A 208 4.74 -12.96 6.12
N ARG A 209 4.37 -13.19 7.39
CA ARG A 209 3.72 -14.43 7.79
C ARG A 209 2.24 -14.47 7.40
N PRO A 210 1.71 -15.64 6.97
CA PRO A 210 0.30 -15.77 6.60
C PRO A 210 -0.70 -15.32 7.67
N GLU A 211 -0.41 -15.54 8.95
CA GLU A 211 -1.26 -15.10 10.05
C GLU A 211 -1.29 -13.57 10.21
N GLU A 212 -0.17 -12.89 9.93
CA GLU A 212 -0.09 -11.42 9.97
C GLU A 212 -0.82 -10.80 8.77
N VAL A 213 -0.77 -11.46 7.60
CA VAL A 213 -1.58 -11.09 6.43
C VAL A 213 -3.07 -11.16 6.74
N THR A 214 -3.52 -12.29 7.29
CA THR A 214 -4.93 -12.51 7.63
C THR A 214 -5.43 -11.50 8.67
N ASP A 215 -4.59 -11.15 9.65
CA ASP A 215 -4.91 -10.15 10.67
C ASP A 215 -5.11 -8.76 10.04
N MET A 216 -4.23 -8.37 9.11
CA MET A 216 -4.34 -7.11 8.38
C MET A 216 -5.60 -7.04 7.52
N GLU A 217 -5.91 -8.08 6.74
CA GLU A 217 -7.11 -8.17 5.90
C GLU A 217 -8.41 -8.03 6.68
N ARG A 218 -8.43 -8.47 7.95
CA ARG A 218 -9.62 -8.39 8.81
C ARG A 218 -9.74 -7.09 9.58
N THR A 219 -8.63 -6.37 9.75
CA THR A 219 -8.54 -5.21 10.65
C THR A 219 -8.57 -3.88 9.89
N VAL A 220 -8.17 -3.90 8.60
CA VAL A 220 -8.04 -2.69 7.78
C VAL A 220 -8.92 -2.80 6.54
N GLU A 221 -9.84 -1.85 6.38
CA GLU A 221 -10.70 -1.73 5.20
C GLU A 221 -9.94 -1.08 4.03
N ALA A 222 -8.93 -1.78 3.52
CA ALA A 222 -8.09 -1.36 2.40
C ALA A 222 -7.86 -2.52 1.43
N GLU A 223 -7.33 -2.20 0.25
CA GLU A 223 -6.83 -3.23 -0.64
C GLU A 223 -5.52 -3.80 -0.06
N VAL A 224 -5.59 -4.98 0.56
CA VAL A 224 -4.44 -5.67 1.15
C VAL A 224 -3.86 -6.63 0.12
N ILE A 225 -2.62 -6.37 -0.28
CA ILE A 225 -1.87 -7.16 -1.25
C ILE A 225 -0.68 -7.79 -0.55
N SER A 226 -0.52 -9.09 -0.69
CA SER A 226 0.55 -9.83 -0.01
C SER A 226 1.30 -10.80 -0.89
N SER A 227 2.57 -11.00 -0.54
CA SER A 227 3.38 -12.13 -0.97
C SER A 227 4.09 -12.69 0.26
N THR A 228 3.60 -13.80 0.80
CA THR A 228 4.14 -14.42 2.02
C THR A 228 5.55 -14.97 1.83
N PHE A 229 6.23 -15.29 2.93
CA PHE A 229 7.60 -15.86 2.90
C PHE A 229 7.73 -17.21 2.16
N ASP A 230 6.62 -17.88 1.87
CA ASP A 230 6.60 -19.13 1.09
C ASP A 230 6.88 -18.91 -0.40
N GLU A 231 6.83 -17.65 -0.84
CA GLU A 231 6.94 -17.25 -2.24
C GLU A 231 8.37 -16.84 -2.62
N PRO A 232 8.77 -17.01 -3.90
CA PRO A 232 10.11 -16.64 -4.35
C PRO A 232 10.29 -15.11 -4.43
N ALA A 233 11.55 -14.66 -4.41
CA ALA A 233 11.91 -13.23 -4.44
C ALA A 233 11.41 -12.52 -5.71
N GLU A 234 11.38 -13.21 -6.85
CA GLU A 234 10.81 -12.74 -8.11
C GLU A 234 9.35 -12.31 -7.94
N ARG A 235 8.59 -13.07 -7.15
CA ARG A 235 7.17 -12.80 -6.89
C ARG A 235 7.00 -11.58 -5.99
N HIS A 236 7.82 -11.43 -4.95
CA HIS A 236 7.82 -10.22 -4.13
C HIS A 236 8.06 -8.96 -4.97
N VAL A 237 9.04 -9.02 -5.88
CA VAL A 237 9.36 -7.93 -6.80
C VAL A 237 8.19 -7.65 -7.76
N GLN A 238 7.61 -8.69 -8.39
CA GLN A 238 6.51 -8.53 -9.32
C GLN A 238 5.29 -7.88 -8.68
N VAL A 239 4.87 -8.36 -7.51
CA VAL A 239 3.71 -7.83 -6.79
C VAL A 239 3.93 -6.36 -6.41
N ALA A 240 5.12 -6.03 -5.89
CA ALA A 240 5.46 -4.64 -5.57
C ALA A 240 5.45 -3.72 -6.80
N GLU A 241 5.96 -4.18 -7.95
CA GLU A 241 5.94 -3.43 -9.20
C GLU A 241 4.51 -3.22 -9.74
N MET A 242 3.62 -4.20 -9.61
CA MET A 242 2.22 -4.04 -9.97
C MET A 242 1.52 -3.00 -9.09
N VAL A 243 1.72 -3.05 -7.77
CA VAL A 243 1.10 -2.10 -6.84
C VAL A 243 1.60 -0.68 -7.07
N ILE A 244 2.91 -0.47 -7.27
CA ILE A 244 3.44 0.88 -7.50
C ILE A 244 3.00 1.44 -8.84
N GLU A 245 2.92 0.63 -9.90
CA GLU A 245 2.41 1.10 -11.18
C GLU A 245 0.92 1.43 -11.10
N LYS A 246 0.09 0.60 -10.44
CA LYS A 246 -1.32 0.92 -10.18
C LYS A 246 -1.47 2.23 -9.42
N ALA A 247 -0.69 2.43 -8.36
CA ALA A 247 -0.70 3.67 -7.58
C ALA A 247 -0.34 4.89 -8.43
N LYS A 248 0.71 4.81 -9.26
CA LYS A 248 1.08 5.89 -10.19
C LYS A 248 -0.04 6.21 -11.17
N ARG A 249 -0.69 5.19 -11.75
CA ARG A 249 -1.83 5.41 -12.65
C ARG A 249 -2.95 6.17 -11.93
N LEU A 250 -3.32 5.78 -10.72
CA LEU A 250 -4.34 6.49 -9.94
C LEU A 250 -3.95 7.96 -9.65
N VAL A 251 -2.68 8.23 -9.36
CA VAL A 251 -2.19 9.61 -9.15
C VAL A 251 -2.22 10.44 -10.45
N GLU A 252 -1.97 9.85 -11.61
CA GLU A 252 -2.17 10.53 -12.91
C GLU A 252 -3.64 10.98 -13.11
N HIS A 253 -4.59 10.32 -12.44
CA HIS A 253 -6.00 10.69 -12.36
C HIS A 253 -6.34 11.50 -11.09
N LYS A 254 -5.33 12.21 -10.53
CA LYS A 254 -5.46 13.15 -9.40
C LYS A 254 -6.01 12.54 -8.12
N LYS A 255 -5.81 11.24 -7.91
CA LYS A 255 -6.17 10.56 -6.66
C LYS A 255 -5.05 10.69 -5.63
N ASP A 256 -5.44 10.81 -4.37
CA ASP A 256 -4.52 10.67 -3.24
C ASP A 256 -4.39 9.19 -2.87
N VAL A 257 -3.20 8.65 -3.08
CA VAL A 257 -2.89 7.24 -2.88
C VAL A 257 -1.95 7.09 -1.70
N VAL A 258 -2.25 6.17 -0.80
CA VAL A 258 -1.37 5.81 0.33
C VAL A 258 -0.98 4.36 0.21
N ILE A 259 0.32 4.06 0.22
CA ILE A 259 0.85 2.70 0.32
C ILE A 259 1.49 2.51 1.70
N LEU A 260 0.97 1.56 2.46
CA LEU A 260 1.53 1.08 3.70
C LEU A 260 2.33 -0.19 3.41
N LEU A 261 3.66 -0.11 3.44
CA LEU A 261 4.56 -1.20 3.05
C LEU A 261 5.20 -1.86 4.27
N ASP A 262 5.00 -3.16 4.44
CA ASP A 262 5.68 -3.99 5.44
C ASP A 262 6.39 -5.17 4.76
N SER A 263 7.70 -5.10 4.45
CA SER A 263 8.65 -4.02 4.75
C SER A 263 9.53 -3.64 3.57
N ILE A 264 10.08 -2.43 3.60
CA ILE A 264 11.03 -1.97 2.59
C ILE A 264 12.35 -2.75 2.65
N THR A 265 12.75 -3.20 3.85
CA THR A 265 13.96 -3.99 4.06
C THR A 265 13.84 -5.34 3.36
N ARG A 266 12.70 -6.04 3.53
CA ARG A 266 12.45 -7.33 2.87
C ARG A 266 12.32 -7.16 1.35
N LEU A 267 11.66 -6.11 0.89
CA LEU A 267 11.60 -5.79 -0.53
C LEU A 267 13.00 -5.57 -1.13
N ALA A 268 13.86 -4.79 -0.46
CA ALA A 268 15.23 -4.57 -0.91
C ALA A 268 16.08 -5.85 -0.93
N ARG A 269 15.88 -6.76 0.04
CA ARG A 269 16.49 -8.10 0.02
C ARG A 269 16.04 -8.90 -1.20
N ALA A 270 14.74 -8.89 -1.50
CA ALA A 270 14.22 -9.57 -2.69
C ALA A 270 14.90 -9.03 -3.95
N TYR A 271 14.93 -7.71 -4.17
CA TYR A 271 15.63 -7.10 -5.30
C TYR A 271 17.11 -7.48 -5.40
N ASN A 272 17.81 -7.57 -4.27
CA ASN A 272 19.21 -8.01 -4.23
C ASN A 272 19.38 -9.48 -4.65
N SER A 273 18.40 -10.34 -4.38
CA SER A 273 18.42 -11.73 -4.81
C SER A 273 18.11 -11.91 -6.30
N VAL A 274 17.24 -11.06 -6.87
CA VAL A 274 16.83 -11.20 -8.29
C VAL A 274 17.77 -10.47 -9.26
N VAL A 275 18.51 -9.46 -8.80
CA VAL A 275 19.37 -8.68 -9.70
C VAL A 275 20.55 -9.52 -10.21
N PRO A 276 20.86 -9.50 -11.52
CA PRO A 276 22.07 -10.12 -12.04
C PRO A 276 23.32 -9.51 -11.37
N PRO A 277 24.32 -10.32 -10.96
CA PRO A 277 25.50 -9.81 -10.29
C PRO A 277 26.26 -8.77 -11.14
N SER A 278 26.51 -7.60 -10.56
CA SER A 278 27.26 -6.52 -11.21
C SER A 278 28.78 -6.70 -11.13
N GLY A 279 29.25 -7.64 -10.30
CA GLY A 279 30.66 -7.81 -9.93
C GLY A 279 31.15 -6.82 -8.87
N LYS A 280 30.30 -5.90 -8.40
CA LYS A 280 30.61 -4.92 -7.34
C LYS A 280 29.66 -5.11 -6.16
N ILE A 281 30.18 -5.68 -5.09
CA ILE A 281 29.44 -5.94 -3.86
C ILE A 281 29.81 -4.88 -2.81
N LEU A 282 28.81 -4.18 -2.29
CA LEU A 282 28.92 -3.22 -1.21
C LEU A 282 29.06 -3.93 0.14
N SER A 283 29.29 -3.16 1.20
CA SER A 283 29.27 -3.70 2.56
C SER A 283 27.95 -4.43 2.85
N GLY A 284 28.00 -5.51 3.62
CA GLY A 284 26.80 -6.29 3.96
C GLY A 284 26.28 -7.21 2.85
N GLY A 285 27.01 -7.39 1.74
CA GLY A 285 26.63 -8.35 0.69
C GLY A 285 25.56 -7.84 -0.29
N VAL A 286 25.37 -6.52 -0.34
CA VAL A 286 24.42 -5.86 -1.23
C VAL A 286 25.10 -5.55 -2.56
N ASP A 287 24.52 -5.97 -3.69
CA ASP A 287 25.03 -5.59 -5.01
C ASP A 287 24.83 -4.09 -5.24
N SER A 288 25.80 -3.43 -5.87
CA SER A 288 25.75 -1.99 -6.15
C SER A 288 24.51 -1.54 -6.94
N ASN A 289 23.94 -2.40 -7.77
CA ASN A 289 22.72 -2.12 -8.55
C ASN A 289 21.43 -2.54 -7.84
N ALA A 290 21.51 -3.37 -6.79
CA ALA A 290 20.34 -3.93 -6.11
C ALA A 290 19.43 -2.87 -5.50
N LEU A 291 19.99 -1.77 -4.99
CA LEU A 291 19.23 -0.74 -4.28
C LEU A 291 18.59 0.30 -5.21
N GLN A 292 18.93 0.31 -6.50
CA GLN A 292 18.41 1.33 -7.42
C GLN A 292 16.88 1.23 -7.57
N ARG A 293 16.34 0.03 -7.79
CA ARG A 293 14.90 -0.21 -7.96
C ARG A 293 14.11 0.03 -6.67
N PRO A 294 14.51 -0.52 -5.50
CA PRO A 294 13.89 -0.19 -4.23
C PRO A 294 13.90 1.32 -3.92
N LYS A 295 15.00 2.04 -4.20
CA LYS A 295 15.07 3.50 -4.03
C LYS A 295 14.11 4.22 -4.98
N ARG A 296 13.96 3.76 -6.22
CA ARG A 296 12.98 4.31 -7.16
C ARG A 296 11.54 4.06 -6.69
N PHE A 297 11.24 2.88 -6.14
CA PHE A 297 9.94 2.55 -5.55
C PHE A 297 9.60 3.54 -4.42
N PHE A 298 10.49 3.69 -3.43
CA PHE A 298 10.23 4.56 -2.29
C PHE A 298 10.28 6.06 -2.65
N GLY A 299 11.18 6.44 -3.57
CA GLY A 299 11.28 7.78 -4.14
C GLY A 299 10.16 8.14 -5.11
N ALA A 300 9.25 7.20 -5.44
CA ALA A 300 8.06 7.52 -6.20
C ALA A 300 7.12 8.41 -5.37
N ALA A 301 7.05 8.24 -4.05
CA ALA A 301 6.19 9.03 -3.19
C ALA A 301 6.55 10.52 -3.20
N ARG A 302 5.55 11.35 -3.48
CA ARG A 302 5.65 12.80 -3.68
C ARG A 302 4.25 13.42 -3.70
N ASN A 303 4.18 14.70 -3.30
CA ASN A 303 3.01 15.54 -3.54
C ASN A 303 3.06 16.07 -4.98
N ILE A 304 1.92 16.30 -5.62
CA ILE A 304 1.84 16.71 -7.03
C ILE A 304 1.11 18.04 -7.15
N GLU A 305 1.73 19.02 -7.84
CA GLU A 305 1.14 20.34 -8.07
C GLU A 305 -0.15 20.28 -8.91
N GLU A 306 -0.17 19.43 -9.93
CA GLU A 306 -1.30 19.27 -10.86
C GLU A 306 -2.50 18.50 -10.27
N GLY A 307 -2.35 17.96 -9.05
CA GLY A 307 -3.37 17.25 -8.28
C GLY A 307 -3.03 15.79 -7.97
N GLY A 308 -3.57 15.30 -6.85
CA GLY A 308 -3.29 13.98 -6.30
C GLY A 308 -1.95 13.91 -5.57
N SER A 309 -1.66 12.76 -4.98
CA SER A 309 -0.41 12.53 -4.26
C SER A 309 -0.12 11.04 -4.12
N LEU A 310 1.16 10.68 -4.04
CA LEU A 310 1.58 9.34 -3.66
C LEU A 310 2.29 9.40 -2.31
N THR A 311 1.64 8.88 -1.28
CA THR A 311 2.21 8.72 0.06
C THR A 311 2.70 7.29 0.22
N ILE A 312 3.93 7.09 0.68
CA ILE A 312 4.44 5.77 1.04
C ILE A 312 4.96 5.84 2.48
N ILE A 313 4.37 5.02 3.35
CA ILE A 313 4.85 4.78 4.71
C ILE A 313 5.32 3.34 4.78
N ALA A 314 6.63 3.14 4.90
CA ALA A 314 7.22 1.81 4.90
C ALA A 314 7.89 1.50 6.23
N THR A 315 7.80 0.25 6.68
CA THR A 315 8.60 -0.23 7.81
C THR A 315 10.01 -0.57 7.34
N ALA A 316 11.01 -0.23 8.15
CA ALA A 316 12.41 -0.58 7.96
C ALA A 316 12.93 -1.29 9.20
N LEU A 317 13.47 -2.49 9.02
CA LEU A 317 14.01 -3.29 10.11
C LEU A 317 15.42 -2.83 10.48
N VAL A 318 15.64 -2.61 11.77
CA VAL A 318 16.95 -2.31 12.37
C VAL A 318 17.22 -3.25 13.55
N ASP A 319 18.45 -3.26 14.06
CA ASP A 319 18.86 -4.10 15.21
C ASP A 319 18.54 -5.59 15.01
N THR A 320 18.65 -6.07 13.76
CA THR A 320 18.44 -7.47 13.36
C THR A 320 19.70 -8.32 13.52
N GLY A 321 20.86 -7.69 13.71
CA GLY A 321 22.18 -8.32 13.68
C GLY A 321 22.70 -8.58 12.25
N SER A 322 21.97 -8.16 11.22
CA SER A 322 22.39 -8.26 9.82
C SER A 322 22.99 -6.94 9.34
N ARG A 323 24.27 -6.97 8.96
CA ARG A 323 24.95 -5.83 8.32
C ARG A 323 24.31 -5.42 6.99
N MET A 324 23.65 -6.35 6.31
CA MET A 324 22.89 -6.06 5.09
C MET A 324 21.74 -5.09 5.40
N ASP A 325 21.01 -5.31 6.49
CA ASP A 325 19.85 -4.47 6.86
C ASP A 325 20.29 -3.08 7.29
N GLU A 326 21.42 -2.97 7.99
CA GLU A 326 22.03 -1.68 8.36
C GLU A 326 22.35 -0.84 7.11
N VAL A 327 22.96 -1.46 6.09
CA VAL A 327 23.29 -0.79 4.82
C VAL A 327 22.04 -0.40 4.06
N ILE A 328 21.04 -1.29 4.00
CA ILE A 328 19.74 -0.98 3.39
C ILE A 328 19.08 0.20 4.09
N PHE A 329 19.05 0.20 5.42
CA PHE A 329 18.43 1.27 6.21
C PHE A 329 19.09 2.63 5.94
N GLU A 330 20.42 2.72 5.98
CA GLU A 330 21.13 3.98 5.75
C GLU A 330 20.87 4.56 4.35
N GLU A 331 20.72 3.71 3.33
CA GLU A 331 20.39 4.13 1.96
C GLU A 331 18.98 4.72 1.84
N PHE A 332 18.01 4.18 2.59
CA PHE A 332 16.65 4.68 2.59
C PHE A 332 16.43 5.89 3.49
N LYS A 333 17.19 5.98 4.59
CA LYS A 333 17.17 7.13 5.49
C LYS A 333 17.45 8.44 4.74
N GLY A 334 18.40 8.43 3.81
CA GLY A 334 18.68 9.59 2.95
C GLY A 334 17.56 9.94 1.95
N THR A 335 16.70 8.98 1.62
CA THR A 335 15.63 9.09 0.61
C THR A 335 14.31 9.58 1.22
N GLY A 336 14.04 9.20 2.47
CA GLY A 336 12.84 9.58 3.22
C GLY A 336 12.83 11.04 3.65
N ASN A 337 11.63 11.54 3.98
CA ASN A 337 11.43 12.88 4.55
C ASN A 337 10.62 12.87 5.85
N ALA A 338 10.18 11.71 6.33
CA ALA A 338 9.70 11.50 7.70
C ALA A 338 10.28 10.20 8.29
N GLU A 339 10.67 10.23 9.56
CA GLU A 339 11.20 9.08 10.28
C GLU A 339 10.47 8.91 11.61
N ILE A 340 9.98 7.70 11.86
CA ILE A 340 9.33 7.27 13.11
C ILE A 340 10.20 6.16 13.69
N GLN A 341 10.92 6.46 14.76
CA GLN A 341 11.87 5.54 15.37
C GLN A 341 11.19 4.81 16.53
N LEU A 342 11.17 3.48 16.49
CA LEU A 342 10.67 2.65 17.59
C LEU A 342 11.83 2.20 18.48
N ASP A 343 11.67 2.30 19.80
CA ASP A 343 12.68 1.92 20.79
C ASP A 343 12.33 0.59 21.45
N ARG A 344 13.22 -0.41 21.31
CA ARG A 344 13.08 -1.71 21.96
C ARG A 344 12.95 -1.59 23.49
N ARG A 345 13.61 -0.62 24.12
CA ARG A 345 13.57 -0.41 25.58
C ARG A 345 12.18 -0.04 26.08
N LEU A 346 11.40 0.69 25.29
CA LEU A 346 10.00 1.01 25.59
C LEU A 346 9.13 -0.24 25.47
N ALA A 347 9.30 -0.98 24.38
CA ALA A 347 8.56 -2.22 24.13
C ALA A 347 8.82 -3.30 25.20
N ASP A 348 10.08 -3.48 25.63
CA ASP A 348 10.47 -4.42 26.69
C ASP A 348 9.81 -4.07 28.04
N LYS A 349 9.59 -2.78 28.30
CA LYS A 349 8.84 -2.27 29.46
C LYS A 349 7.32 -2.25 29.25
N ARG A 350 6.82 -2.68 28.09
CA ARG A 350 5.41 -2.65 27.68
C ARG A 350 4.80 -1.25 27.63
N ILE A 351 5.62 -0.25 27.31
CA ILE A 351 5.17 1.13 27.10
C ILE A 351 4.89 1.33 25.61
N TYR A 352 3.63 1.62 25.27
CA TYR A 352 3.18 1.83 23.89
C TYR A 352 2.42 3.17 23.77
N PRO A 353 2.58 3.90 22.64
CA PRO A 353 3.47 3.61 21.51
C PRO A 353 4.95 3.69 21.88
N ALA A 354 5.78 2.81 21.29
CA ALA A 354 7.19 2.71 21.60
C ALA A 354 8.06 3.76 20.86
N PHE A 355 7.61 5.01 20.78
CA PHE A 355 8.27 6.05 19.97
C PHE A 355 9.51 6.65 20.67
N ASP A 356 10.62 6.70 19.95
CA ASP A 356 11.72 7.61 20.27
C ASP A 356 11.45 8.98 19.64
N ILE A 357 10.79 9.85 20.41
CA ILE A 357 10.39 11.19 19.97
C ILE A 357 11.58 12.08 19.61
N LYS A 358 12.74 11.86 20.22
CA LYS A 358 13.94 12.67 19.94
C LYS A 358 14.52 12.38 18.57
N ARG A 359 14.51 11.10 18.18
CA ARG A 359 15.02 10.64 16.89
C ARG A 359 13.97 10.67 15.77
N SER A 360 12.70 10.91 16.12
CA SER A 360 11.60 10.97 15.15
C SER A 360 11.27 12.40 14.74
N GLY A 361 10.87 12.58 13.48
CA GLY A 361 10.43 13.87 12.97
C GLY A 361 10.16 13.88 11.48
N THR A 362 9.57 14.98 11.03
CA THR A 362 9.21 15.22 9.64
C THR A 362 9.96 16.44 9.13
N ARG A 363 10.58 16.33 7.95
CA ARG A 363 11.18 17.49 7.27
C ARG A 363 10.09 18.41 6.78
N LYS A 364 10.30 19.73 6.89
CA LYS A 364 9.32 20.73 6.45
C LYS A 364 7.98 20.65 7.19
N GLU A 365 8.00 20.31 8.48
CA GLU A 365 6.79 20.24 9.31
C GLU A 365 6.04 21.57 9.44
N GLU A 366 6.71 22.70 9.16
CA GLU A 366 6.07 24.03 9.08
C GLU A 366 5.03 24.16 7.95
N LEU A 367 5.06 23.26 6.96
CA LEU A 367 4.04 23.21 5.90
C LEU A 367 2.80 22.40 6.31
N LEU A 368 2.89 21.61 7.38
CA LEU A 368 1.84 20.67 7.81
C LEU A 368 1.17 21.09 9.11
N LEU A 369 1.84 21.90 9.93
CA LEU A 369 1.33 22.37 11.21
C LEU A 369 1.13 23.88 11.17
N GLU A 370 -0.01 24.34 11.68
CA GLU A 370 -0.25 25.77 11.92
C GLU A 370 0.79 26.34 12.89
N ASP A 371 1.17 27.62 12.71
CA ASP A 371 2.22 28.29 13.49
C ASP A 371 2.02 28.17 15.01
N GLU A 372 0.78 28.28 15.50
CA GLU A 372 0.48 28.15 16.93
C GLU A 372 0.78 26.73 17.46
N ILE A 373 0.41 25.72 16.69
CA ILE A 373 0.66 24.31 17.03
C ILE A 373 2.16 24.01 16.96
N LEU A 374 2.82 24.46 15.89
CA LEU A 374 4.25 24.27 15.68
C LEU A 374 5.08 24.83 16.83
N ASN A 375 4.77 26.05 17.28
CA ASN A 375 5.44 26.67 18.42
C ASN A 375 5.29 25.84 19.70
N ARG A 376 4.11 25.27 19.96
CA ARG A 376 3.87 24.41 21.13
C ARG A 376 4.59 23.07 21.02
N VAL A 377 4.56 22.44 19.85
CA VAL A 377 5.31 21.21 19.57
C VAL A 377 6.81 21.45 19.79
N TRP A 378 7.33 22.61 19.40
CA TRP A 378 8.73 22.96 19.63
C TRP A 378 9.10 23.10 21.11
N ILE A 379 8.25 23.78 21.91
CA ILE A 379 8.42 23.86 23.36
C ILE A 379 8.39 22.45 23.97
N LEU A 380 7.45 21.62 23.56
CA LEU A 380 7.34 20.23 24.00
C LEU A 380 8.59 19.42 23.65
N ARG A 381 9.09 19.52 22.41
CA ARG A 381 10.35 18.88 21.98
C ARG A 381 11.54 19.30 22.85
N LYS A 382 11.66 20.59 23.17
CA LYS A 382 12.71 21.09 24.07
C LYS A 382 12.64 20.48 25.46
N LEU A 383 11.44 20.40 26.03
CA LEU A 383 11.24 19.79 27.34
C LEU A 383 11.63 18.30 27.32
N LEU A 384 11.11 17.55 26.35
CA LEU A 384 11.38 16.12 26.19
C LEU A 384 12.87 15.82 25.91
N THR A 385 13.61 16.77 25.33
CA THR A 385 15.05 16.60 25.08
C THR A 385 15.85 16.40 26.36
N THR A 386 15.38 16.90 27.50
CA THR A 386 16.05 16.73 28.80
C THR A 386 15.80 15.37 29.46
N LEU A 387 14.75 14.66 29.05
CA LEU A 387 14.32 13.36 29.59
C LEU A 387 14.92 12.20 28.79
N ASN A 388 15.02 11.00 29.35
CA ASN A 388 15.34 9.82 28.51
C ASN A 388 14.10 9.36 27.72
N SER A 389 14.24 8.40 26.79
CA SER A 389 13.12 7.95 25.94
C SER A 389 11.94 7.35 26.73
N VAL A 390 12.22 6.64 27.82
CA VAL A 390 11.19 6.06 28.70
C VAL A 390 10.41 7.17 29.41
N ASP A 391 11.13 8.04 30.11
CA ASP A 391 10.54 9.14 30.87
C ASP A 391 9.77 10.10 29.95
N SER A 392 10.25 10.32 28.71
CA SER A 392 9.59 11.15 27.70
C SER A 392 8.21 10.58 27.33
N MET A 393 8.13 9.27 27.10
CA MET A 393 6.86 8.63 26.73
C MET A 393 5.91 8.52 27.91
N GLU A 394 6.40 8.19 29.11
CA GLU A 394 5.57 8.19 30.33
C GLU A 394 5.00 9.58 30.61
N PHE A 395 5.80 10.64 30.46
CA PHE A 395 5.34 12.02 30.59
C PHE A 395 4.25 12.36 29.58
N LEU A 396 4.43 12.02 28.30
CA LEU A 396 3.43 12.27 27.26
C LEU A 396 2.12 11.52 27.55
N LEU A 397 2.21 10.24 27.90
CA LEU A 397 1.04 9.41 28.20
C LEU A 397 0.28 9.93 29.44
N ASP A 398 0.99 10.33 30.50
CA ASP A 398 0.38 10.94 31.70
C ASP A 398 -0.40 12.20 31.33
N LYS A 399 0.22 13.13 30.59
CA LYS A 399 -0.42 14.40 30.23
C LYS A 399 -1.53 14.25 29.20
N MET A 400 -1.39 13.36 28.24
CA MET A 400 -2.42 13.13 27.22
C MET A 400 -3.59 12.31 27.76
N GLY A 401 -3.36 11.40 28.71
CA GLY A 401 -4.41 10.58 29.33
C GLY A 401 -5.50 11.40 30.02
N GLY A 402 -5.17 12.60 30.52
CA GLY A 402 -6.15 13.53 31.10
C GLY A 402 -6.99 14.31 30.07
N THR A 403 -6.83 14.04 28.77
CA THR A 403 -7.36 14.91 27.69
C THR A 403 -8.06 14.11 26.60
N LYS A 404 -9.16 14.67 26.08
CA LYS A 404 -9.97 14.00 25.04
C LYS A 404 -9.32 14.02 23.65
N ASN A 405 -8.50 15.03 23.36
CA ASN A 405 -7.87 15.25 22.07
C ASN A 405 -6.63 16.15 22.17
N ASN A 406 -5.88 16.25 21.09
CA ASN A 406 -4.64 17.01 20.97
C ASN A 406 -4.86 18.50 21.19
N LYS A 407 -5.99 19.04 20.73
CA LYS A 407 -6.37 20.43 21.01
C LYS A 407 -6.52 20.69 22.51
N GLY A 408 -7.14 19.77 23.25
CA GLY A 408 -7.27 19.83 24.70
C GLY A 408 -5.91 19.72 25.41
N PHE A 409 -5.07 18.78 24.96
CA PHE A 409 -3.71 18.63 25.46
C PHE A 409 -2.87 19.89 25.28
N LEU A 410 -2.82 20.44 24.07
CA LEU A 410 -2.07 21.66 23.78
C LEU A 410 -2.56 22.85 24.62
N LYS A 411 -3.87 22.94 24.90
CA LYS A 411 -4.42 23.99 25.78
C LYS A 411 -4.00 23.81 27.24
N SER A 412 -3.89 22.57 27.71
CA SER A 412 -3.47 22.29 29.10
C SER A 412 -2.02 22.67 29.38
N MET A 413 -1.18 22.79 28.35
CA MET A 413 0.20 23.29 28.49
C MET A 413 0.29 24.77 28.88
N ASN A 414 -0.79 25.54 28.73
CA ASN A 414 -0.85 26.96 29.10
C ASN A 414 -1.29 27.19 30.56
N ALA A 415 -1.67 26.12 31.28
CA ALA A 415 -2.26 26.20 32.61
C ALA A 415 -1.22 25.95 33.72
#